data_AF-A0A7X7QG81-F1
#
_entry.id   AF-A0A7X7QG81-F1
#
_cell.length_a   1.000
_cell.length_b   1.000
_cell.length_c   1.000
_cell.angle_alpha   90.00
_cell.angle_beta   90.00
_cell.angle_gamma   90.00
#
_symmetry.space_group_name_H-M   'P 1'
#
loop_
_entity.id
_entity.type
_entity.pdbx_description
1 polymer ?
#
loop_
_entity_poly.entity_id
_entity_poly.type
_entity_poly.pdbx_seq_one_letter_code
_entity_poly.pdbx_strand_id
1 'polypeptide(L)'
;AAGIAAASAIVYQQRGIDVGRVTLAVGNVIGDLSGLICDGAKPGCAMKAVTAVDSAIRSALMALKGYGLSCDDGLVGQTIEDSLKNLGRITLEGMFQVDPTLLRIIREKTAARGKA
;
A
#
# COMPACT_ATOMS: atom_id res chain seq x y z
N ALA A 1 -1.58 -2.31 5.54
CA ALA A 1 -1.69 -2.23 7.02
C ALA A 1 -0.40 -1.72 7.68
N ALA A 2 0.72 -2.46 7.64
CA ALA A 2 1.95 -2.09 8.34
C ALA A 2 2.51 -0.70 7.95
N GLY A 3 2.58 -0.39 6.66
CA GLY A 3 3.06 0.92 6.19
C GLY A 3 2.23 2.10 6.69
N ILE A 4 0.90 1.96 6.72
CA ILE A 4 -0.01 3.00 7.22
C ILE A 4 0.25 3.25 8.70
N ALA A 5 0.31 2.19 9.51
CA ALA A 5 0.57 2.30 10.94
C ALA A 5 1.93 2.94 11.23
N ALA A 6 2.98 2.54 10.49
CA ALA A 6 4.31 3.12 10.63
C ALA A 6 4.32 4.62 10.28
N ALA A 7 3.69 5.01 9.18
CA ALA A 7 3.61 6.43 8.79
C ALA A 7 2.85 7.26 9.84
N SER A 8 1.69 6.79 10.30
CA SER A 8 0.90 7.44 11.34
C SER A 8 1.68 7.56 12.65
N ALA A 9 2.40 6.52 13.06
CA ALA A 9 3.22 6.53 14.27
C ALA A 9 4.38 7.51 14.18
N ILE A 10 5.02 7.64 13.00
CA ILE A 10 6.07 8.65 12.78
C ILE A 10 5.48 10.06 12.93
N VAL A 11 4.34 10.34 12.30
CA VAL A 11 3.67 11.64 12.42
C VAL A 11 3.31 11.94 13.87
N TYR A 12 2.71 10.97 14.56
CA TYR A 12 2.30 11.11 15.95
C TYR A 12 3.49 11.39 16.88
N GLN A 13 4.60 10.66 16.73
CA GLN A 13 5.79 10.89 17.55
C GLN A 13 6.39 12.29 17.35
N GLN A 14 6.27 12.86 16.15
CA GLN A 14 6.86 14.16 15.81
C GLN A 14 5.96 15.35 16.11
N ARG A 15 4.63 15.16 16.18
CA ARG A 15 3.65 16.26 16.30
C ARG A 15 2.56 16.05 17.36
N GLY A 16 2.53 14.90 18.02
CA GLY A 16 1.44 14.53 18.92
C GLY A 16 0.15 14.24 18.15
N ILE A 17 -1.00 14.59 18.75
CA ILE A 17 -2.32 14.37 18.16
C ILE A 17 -2.58 15.44 17.09
N ASP A 18 -2.16 15.17 15.85
CA ASP A 18 -2.48 15.97 14.66
C ASP A 18 -3.22 15.10 13.64
N VAL A 19 -4.55 15.12 13.72
CA VAL A 19 -5.41 14.27 12.87
C VAL A 19 -5.25 14.62 11.39
N GLY A 20 -5.07 15.90 11.04
CA GLY A 20 -4.93 16.32 9.65
C GLY A 20 -3.68 15.73 8.99
N ARG A 21 -2.54 15.78 9.69
CA ARG A 21 -1.30 15.17 9.17
C ARG A 21 -1.33 13.66 9.18
N VAL A 22 -1.97 13.04 10.18
CA VAL A 22 -2.16 11.59 10.16
C VAL A 22 -3.02 11.17 8.96
N THR A 23 -4.08 11.90 8.65
CA THR A 23 -4.91 11.67 7.46
C THR A 23 -4.11 11.79 6.17
N LEU A 24 -3.28 12.84 6.02
CA LEU A 24 -2.38 12.97 4.86
C LEU A 24 -1.41 11.79 4.75
N ALA A 25 -0.79 11.37 5.86
CA ALA A 25 0.15 10.25 5.85
C ALA A 25 -0.53 8.94 5.45
N VAL A 26 -1.74 8.68 5.96
CA VAL A 26 -2.54 7.50 5.61
C VAL A 26 -2.92 7.53 4.13
N GLY A 27 -3.43 8.67 3.63
CA GLY A 27 -3.80 8.85 2.23
C GLY A 27 -2.62 8.62 1.28
N ASN A 28 -1.44 9.17 1.62
CA ASN A 28 -0.21 8.98 0.86
C ASN A 28 0.19 7.51 0.76
N VAL A 29 0.18 6.79 1.90
CA VAL A 29 0.53 5.35 1.90
C VAL A 29 -0.48 4.53 1.11
N ILE A 30 -1.78 4.85 1.23
CA ILE A 30 -2.81 4.19 0.43
C ILE A 30 -2.53 4.43 -1.05
N GLY A 31 -2.34 5.68 -1.49
CA GLY A 31 -2.07 5.96 -2.90
C GLY A 31 -0.80 5.32 -3.46
N ASP A 32 0.28 5.28 -2.66
CA ASP A 32 1.59 4.75 -3.10
C ASP A 32 1.64 3.21 -3.15
N LEU A 33 1.06 2.53 -2.16
CA LEU A 33 1.17 1.07 -2.03
C LEU A 33 -0.04 0.30 -2.57
N SER A 34 -1.09 0.98 -2.99
CA SER A 34 -2.26 0.33 -3.59
C SER A 34 -1.87 -0.52 -4.79
N GLY A 35 -2.36 -1.76 -4.84
CA GLY A 35 -2.11 -2.67 -5.95
C GLY A 35 -0.77 -3.41 -5.90
N LEU A 36 0.00 -3.30 -4.81
CA LEU A 36 1.17 -4.15 -4.59
C LEU A 36 0.76 -5.64 -4.55
N ILE A 37 1.16 -6.41 -5.56
CA ILE A 37 0.72 -7.80 -5.74
C ILE A 37 1.53 -8.76 -4.86
N CYS A 38 0.85 -9.61 -4.10
CA CYS A 38 1.48 -10.73 -3.40
C CYS A 38 1.76 -11.87 -4.40
N ASP A 39 3.02 -12.20 -4.63
CA ASP A 39 3.46 -13.26 -5.55
C ASP A 39 3.94 -14.55 -4.84
N GLY A 40 3.85 -14.58 -3.50
CA GLY A 40 4.33 -15.70 -2.68
C GLY A 40 5.84 -15.95 -2.76
N ALA A 41 6.62 -15.07 -3.42
CA ALA A 41 8.04 -15.25 -3.62
C ALA A 41 8.85 -14.78 -2.40
N LYS A 42 9.66 -15.66 -1.81
CA LYS A 42 10.40 -15.34 -0.55
C LYS A 42 11.30 -14.10 -0.65
N PRO A 43 12.12 -13.92 -1.70
CA PRO A 43 12.87 -12.68 -1.91
C PRO A 43 11.97 -11.49 -2.30
N GLY A 44 10.88 -11.75 -3.04
CA GLY A 44 9.90 -10.73 -3.43
C GLY A 44 9.20 -10.12 -2.23
N CYS A 45 8.84 -10.92 -1.22
CA CYS A 45 8.28 -10.44 0.04
C CYS A 45 9.25 -9.50 0.79
N ALA A 46 10.55 -9.84 0.84
CA ALA A 46 11.54 -8.97 1.47
C ALA A 46 11.67 -7.63 0.74
N MET A 47 11.75 -7.66 -0.59
CA MET A 47 11.82 -6.44 -1.42
C MET A 47 10.59 -5.55 -1.22
N LYS A 48 9.39 -6.14 -1.22
CA LYS A 48 8.12 -5.45 -1.00
C LYS A 48 7.98 -4.87 0.41
N ALA A 49 8.54 -5.56 1.41
CA ALA A 49 8.60 -5.02 2.77
C ALA A 49 9.47 -3.76 2.83
N VAL A 50 10.62 -3.73 2.16
CA VAL A 50 11.46 -2.52 2.05
C VAL A 50 10.70 -1.40 1.33
N THR A 51 10.05 -1.69 0.21
CA THR A 51 9.21 -0.70 -0.49
C THR A 51 8.14 -0.11 0.44
N ALA A 52 7.50 -0.93 1.26
CA ALA A 52 6.49 -0.46 2.21
C ALA A 52 7.09 0.43 3.32
N VAL A 53 8.30 0.12 3.81
CA VAL A 53 9.01 0.95 4.79
C VAL A 53 9.38 2.31 4.17
N ASP A 54 9.96 2.31 2.97
CA ASP A 54 10.34 3.54 2.26
C ASP A 54 9.12 4.43 2.01
N SER A 55 8.02 3.83 1.54
CA SER A 55 6.75 4.52 1.33
C SER A 55 6.21 5.14 2.62
N ALA A 56 6.23 4.40 3.73
CA ALA A 56 5.76 4.89 5.02
C ALA A 56 6.58 6.10 5.52
N ILE A 57 7.91 6.02 5.45
CA ILE A 57 8.80 7.12 5.84
C ILE A 57 8.56 8.34 4.96
N ARG A 58 8.56 8.17 3.63
CA ARG A 58 8.30 9.27 2.68
C ARG A 58 6.94 9.93 2.93
N SER A 59 5.89 9.12 3.08
CA SER A 59 4.52 9.58 3.30
C SER A 59 4.38 10.39 4.59
N ALA A 60 5.01 9.92 5.68
CA ALA A 60 5.01 10.64 6.95
C ALA A 60 5.76 11.97 6.85
N LEU A 61 6.95 11.98 6.22
CA LEU A 61 7.73 13.22 6.05
C LEU A 61 7.02 14.25 5.17
N MET A 62 6.32 13.80 4.12
CA MET A 62 5.47 14.66 3.30
C MET A 62 4.32 15.25 4.13
N ALA A 63 3.61 14.41 4.88
CA ALA A 63 2.50 14.86 5.72
C ALA A 63 2.95 15.81 6.84
N LEU A 64 4.13 15.59 7.43
CA LEU A 64 4.76 16.51 8.39
C LEU A 64 5.07 17.89 7.79
N LYS A 65 5.22 17.98 6.47
CA LYS A 65 5.37 19.24 5.74
C LYS A 65 4.04 19.78 5.19
N GLY A 66 2.92 19.10 5.46
CA GLY A 66 1.59 19.48 4.96
C GLY A 66 1.33 19.05 3.52
N TYR A 67 2.13 18.14 2.96
CA TYR A 67 1.96 17.63 1.61
C TYR A 67 1.35 16.22 1.61
N GLY A 68 0.44 15.98 0.68
CA GLY A 68 -0.09 14.67 0.42
C GLY A 68 -1.19 14.69 -0.63
N LEU A 69 -1.73 13.51 -0.91
CA LEU A 69 -2.88 13.32 -1.78
C LEU A 69 -4.14 13.92 -1.16
N SER A 70 -4.96 14.52 -2.01
CA SER A 70 -6.26 15.10 -1.69
C SER A 70 -7.39 14.11 -1.96
N CYS A 71 -8.61 14.45 -1.55
CA CYS A 71 -9.80 13.64 -1.86
C CYS A 71 -10.18 13.62 -3.35
N ASP A 72 -9.55 14.48 -4.17
CA ASP A 72 -9.73 14.48 -5.62
C ASP A 72 -8.76 13.51 -6.33
N ASP A 73 -7.81 12.93 -5.58
CA ASP A 73 -6.76 12.06 -6.09
C ASP A 73 -7.10 10.57 -5.93
N GLY A 74 -7.64 9.98 -6.99
CA GLY A 74 -7.71 8.52 -7.16
C GLY A 74 -8.40 7.75 -6.03
N LEU A 75 -7.62 6.98 -5.27
CA LEU A 75 -8.11 6.11 -4.18
C LEU A 75 -8.48 6.86 -2.90
N VAL A 76 -7.97 8.08 -2.71
CA VAL A 76 -8.15 8.83 -1.46
C VAL A 76 -9.55 9.43 -1.42
N GLY A 77 -10.28 9.14 -0.35
CA GLY A 77 -11.61 9.67 -0.08
C GLY A 77 -11.60 10.91 0.80
N GLN A 78 -12.78 11.47 1.07
CA GLN A 78 -12.94 12.61 1.99
C GLN A 78 -12.52 12.28 3.43
N THR A 79 -12.62 11.01 3.80
CA THR A 79 -12.20 10.48 5.10
C THR A 79 -11.21 9.32 4.93
N ILE A 80 -10.53 8.95 6.02
CA ILE A 80 -9.69 7.74 6.03
C ILE A 80 -10.55 6.52 5.75
N GLU A 81 -11.73 6.44 6.36
CA GLU A 81 -12.68 5.35 6.20
C GLU A 81 -13.12 5.21 4.74
N ASP A 82 -13.38 6.31 4.05
CA ASP A 82 -13.75 6.28 2.62
C ASP A 82 -12.57 5.83 1.76
N SER A 83 -11.35 6.27 2.07
CA SER A 83 -10.13 5.78 1.42
C SER A 83 -9.95 4.26 1.60
N LEU A 84 -10.23 3.75 2.80
CA LEU A 84 -10.17 2.32 3.11
C LEU A 84 -11.28 1.53 2.40
N LYS A 85 -12.50 2.09 2.27
CA LYS A 85 -13.58 1.48 1.47
C LYS A 85 -13.18 1.40 0.00
N ASN A 86 -12.61 2.46 -0.56
CA ASN A 86 -12.11 2.48 -1.94
C ASN A 86 -11.02 1.43 -2.15
N LEU A 87 -10.05 1.35 -1.23
CA LEU A 87 -9.01 0.32 -1.25
C LEU A 87 -9.60 -1.09 -1.16
N GLY A 88 -10.58 -1.30 -0.28
CA GLY A 88 -11.29 -2.55 -0.14
C GLY A 88 -12.00 -2.96 -1.43
N ARG A 89 -12.67 -2.01 -2.09
CA ARG A 89 -13.34 -2.22 -3.38
C ARG A 89 -12.37 -2.64 -4.47
N ILE A 90 -11.25 -1.93 -4.62
CA ILE A 90 -10.19 -2.29 -5.58
C ILE A 90 -9.65 -3.69 -5.28
N THR A 91 -9.42 -4.01 -4.00
CA THR A 91 -8.87 -5.32 -3.60
C THR A 91 -9.84 -6.47 -3.86
N LEU A 92 -11.14 -6.29 -3.56
CA LEU A 92 -12.13 -7.36 -3.66
C LEU A 92 -12.73 -7.50 -5.06
N GLU A 93 -13.05 -6.38 -5.72
CA GLU A 93 -13.66 -6.36 -7.05
C GLU A 93 -12.59 -6.26 -8.13
N GLY A 94 -11.69 -5.27 -8.02
CA GLY A 94 -10.71 -4.95 -9.07
C GLY A 94 -9.60 -5.98 -9.22
N MET A 95 -9.15 -6.59 -8.13
CA MET A 95 -8.03 -7.55 -8.12
C MET A 95 -8.49 -9.02 -8.12
N PHE A 96 -9.78 -9.29 -8.32
CA PHE A 96 -10.33 -10.66 -8.25
C PHE A 96 -9.61 -11.66 -9.17
N GLN A 97 -9.18 -11.23 -10.36
CA GLN A 97 -8.49 -12.09 -11.33
C GLN A 97 -6.96 -12.19 -11.13
N VAL A 98 -6.39 -11.43 -10.18
CA VAL A 98 -4.93 -11.39 -9.98
C VAL A 98 -4.40 -12.73 -9.49
N ASP A 99 -5.04 -13.31 -8.47
CA ASP A 99 -4.62 -14.59 -7.87
C ASP A 99 -4.62 -15.76 -8.88
N PRO A 100 -5.72 -16.06 -9.61
CA PRO A 100 -5.70 -17.16 -10.59
C PRO A 100 -4.71 -16.90 -11.75
N THR A 101 -4.54 -15.64 -12.16
CA THR A 101 -3.56 -15.27 -13.19
C THR A 101 -2.13 -15.53 -12.73
N LEU A 102 -1.80 -15.12 -11.51
CA LEU A 102 -0.49 -15.33 -10.91
C LEU A 102 -0.20 -16.83 -10.72
N LEU A 103 -1.16 -17.61 -10.22
CA LEU A 103 -1.00 -19.05 -10.05
C LEU A 103 -0.72 -19.75 -11.39
N ARG A 104 -1.37 -19.32 -12.47
CA ARG A 104 -1.09 -19.83 -13.82
C ARG A 104 0.36 -19.55 -14.24
N ILE A 105 0.85 -18.33 -14.04
CA ILE A 105 2.26 -17.97 -14.33
C ILE A 105 3.24 -18.84 -13.53
N ILE A 106 2.96 -19.07 -12.24
CA ILE A 106 3.81 -19.92 -11.38
C ILE A 106 3.83 -21.36 -11.87
N ARG A 107 2.67 -21.91 -12.25
CA ARG A 107 2.55 -23.28 -12.80
C ARG A 107 3.30 -23.45 -14.11
N GLU A 108 3.15 -22.50 -15.04
CA GLU A 108 3.86 -22.50 -16.32
C GLU A 108 5.38 -22.48 -16.13
N LYS A 109 5.90 -21.63 -15.22
CA LYS A 109 7.34 -21.59 -14.89
C LYS A 109 7.84 -22.88 -14.24
N THR A 110 7.04 -23.49 -13.37
CA THR A 110 7.41 -24.73 -12.68
C THR A 110 7.46 -25.91 -13.65
N ALA A 111 6.47 -26.00 -14.56
CA ALA A 111 6.44 -27.02 -15.60
C ALA A 111 7.62 -26.89 -16.59
N ALA A 112 8.04 -25.67 -16.91
CA ALA A 112 9.23 -25.43 -17.74
C ALA A 112 10.52 -25.87 -17.03
N ARG A 113 10.65 -25.62 -15.71
CA ARG A 113 11.81 -26.04 -14.91
C ARG A 113 11.95 -27.55 -14.77
N GLY A 114 10.85 -28.29 -14.67
CA GLY A 114 10.88 -29.75 -14.59
C GLY A 114 11.23 -30.47 -15.90
N LYS A 115 11.31 -29.73 -17.01
CA LYS A 115 11.71 -30.22 -18.34
C LYS A 115 13.18 -29.92 -18.69
N ALA A 116 13.86 -29.12 -17.86
CA ALA A 116 15.28 -28.79 -17.97
C ALA A 116 16.09 -29.67 -17.02
#